data_AF-A0A848NWD8-F1
#
_entry.id   AF-A0A848NWD8-F1
#
_cell.length_a   1.000
_cell.length_b   1.000
_cell.length_c   1.000
_cell.angle_alpha   90.00
_cell.angle_beta   90.00
_cell.angle_gamma   90.00
#
_symmetry.space_group_name_H-M   'P 1'
#
loop_
_entity.id
_entity.type
_entity.pdbx_description
1 polymer ?
#
loop_
_entity_poly.entity_id
_entity_poly.type
_entity_poly.pdbx_seq_one_letter_code
_entity_poly.pdbx_strand_id
1 'polypeptide(L)'
;MQQIQIPPLHEGEVYLTGFINANGDLTHVILLPGDTRTTWPKALEWAKSIGGDLPTRAEQAVAYAKCRDQFQQAAYWSNEPDGSGWAWGQYFSSGGQTSGNHTYELRARAVRRLTV
;
A
#
# COMPACT_ATOMS: atom_id res chain seq x y z
N MET A 1 -5.71 -8.35 29.20
CA MET A 1 -5.30 -7.44 28.10
C MET A 1 -6.50 -7.25 27.20
N GLN A 2 -6.87 -6.00 26.89
CA GLN A 2 -7.99 -5.73 26.00
C GLN A 2 -7.52 -5.89 24.55
N GLN A 3 -8.27 -6.62 23.74
CA GLN A 3 -7.94 -6.84 22.33
C GLN A 3 -8.26 -5.57 21.52
N ILE A 4 -7.32 -5.18 20.64
CA ILE A 4 -7.52 -4.11 19.68
C ILE A 4 -8.71 -4.47 18.76
N GLN A 5 -9.68 -3.58 18.67
CA GLN A 5 -10.84 -3.76 17.79
C GLN A 5 -10.45 -3.39 16.36
N ILE A 6 -10.68 -4.31 15.43
CA ILE A 6 -10.44 -4.06 14.00
C ILE A 6 -11.67 -3.35 13.43
N PRO A 7 -11.52 -2.27 12.65
CA PRO A 7 -12.64 -1.60 12.01
C PRO A 7 -13.36 -2.53 11.02
N PRO A 8 -14.66 -2.28 10.74
CA PRO A 8 -15.41 -3.08 9.77
C PRO A 8 -14.74 -3.04 8.39
N LEU A 9 -14.76 -4.19 7.72
CA LEU A 9 -14.24 -4.37 6.37
C LEU A 9 -15.41 -4.43 5.38
N HIS A 10 -15.22 -3.78 4.23
CA HIS A 10 -16.10 -3.91 3.07
C HIS A 10 -15.73 -5.17 2.26
N GLU A 11 -16.60 -5.56 1.32
CA GLU A 11 -16.35 -6.73 0.47
C GLU A 11 -15.03 -6.60 -0.31
N GLY A 12 -14.21 -7.65 -0.24
CA GLY A 12 -12.91 -7.71 -0.91
C GLY A 12 -11.77 -6.95 -0.19
N GLU A 13 -12.05 -6.27 0.92
CA GLU A 13 -11.01 -5.64 1.72
C GLU A 13 -10.27 -6.65 2.61
N VAL A 14 -8.99 -6.39 2.82
CA VAL A 14 -8.14 -7.20 3.70
C VAL A 14 -7.51 -6.31 4.76
N TYR A 15 -7.70 -6.65 6.04
CA TYR A 15 -6.98 -5.98 7.11
C TYR A 15 -5.48 -6.30 7.00
N LEU A 16 -4.67 -5.27 6.75
CA LEU A 16 -3.23 -5.44 6.54
C LEU A 16 -2.47 -5.43 7.87
N THR A 17 -2.56 -4.31 8.58
CA THR A 17 -1.84 -4.08 9.85
C THR A 17 -2.35 -2.87 10.62
N GLY A 18 -1.86 -2.69 11.85
CA GLY A 18 -1.95 -1.45 12.59
C GLY A 18 -0.54 -0.90 12.87
N PHE A 19 -0.36 0.41 12.72
CA PHE A 19 0.85 1.12 13.16
C PHE A 19 0.51 1.98 14.37
N ILE A 20 1.29 1.86 15.43
CA ILE A 20 1.17 2.69 16.62
C ILE A 20 2.30 3.72 16.59
N ASN A 21 1.94 5.00 16.72
CA ASN A 21 2.93 6.08 16.76
C ASN A 21 3.48 6.29 18.19
N ALA A 22 4.42 7.23 18.36
CA ALA A 22 5.04 7.51 19.66
C ALA A 22 4.06 8.07 20.72
N ASN A 23 2.92 8.62 20.30
CA ASN A 23 1.87 9.11 21.20
C ASN A 23 0.92 7.99 21.66
N GLY A 24 1.03 6.80 21.06
CA GLY A 24 0.12 5.69 21.30
C GLY A 24 -1.09 5.65 20.35
N ASP A 25 -1.19 6.56 19.38
CA ASP A 25 -2.30 6.58 18.43
C ASP A 25 -2.15 5.42 17.43
N LEU A 26 -3.26 4.71 17.18
CA LEU A 26 -3.28 3.54 16.31
C LEU A 26 -3.83 3.92 14.94
N THR A 27 -3.08 3.64 13.89
CA THR A 27 -3.56 3.72 12.50
C THR A 27 -3.73 2.33 11.92
N HIS A 28 -4.97 1.93 11.67
CA HIS A 28 -5.32 0.72 10.92
C HIS A 28 -5.09 0.95 9.43
N VAL A 29 -4.48 -0.03 8.76
CA VAL A 29 -4.25 -0.06 7.31
C VAL A 29 -5.01 -1.22 6.72
N ILE A 30 -5.83 -0.93 5.72
CA ILE A 30 -6.74 -1.89 5.09
C ILE A 30 -6.48 -1.85 3.59
N LEU A 31 -6.15 -3.01 3.02
CA LEU A 31 -5.92 -3.19 1.59
C LEU A 31 -7.27 -3.21 0.87
N LEU A 32 -7.43 -2.32 -0.11
CA LEU A 32 -8.60 -2.25 -0.97
C LEU A 32 -8.54 -3.32 -2.07
N PRO A 33 -9.69 -3.80 -2.57
CA PRO A 33 -9.73 -4.74 -3.69
C PRO A 33 -9.22 -4.11 -4.99
N GLY A 34 -8.76 -4.98 -5.90
CA GLY A 34 -8.33 -4.59 -7.25
C GLY A 34 -6.91 -4.05 -7.33
N ASP A 35 -6.37 -4.06 -8.56
CA ASP A 35 -5.08 -3.47 -8.90
C ASP A 35 -5.16 -2.76 -10.26
N THR A 36 -4.19 -1.90 -10.55
CA THR A 36 -4.02 -1.30 -11.87
C THR A 36 -2.56 -1.32 -12.27
N ARG A 37 -2.24 -1.04 -13.53
CA ARG A 37 -0.88 -0.86 -14.04
C ARG A 37 -0.79 0.47 -14.77
N THR A 38 0.02 1.39 -14.26
CA THR A 38 0.10 2.74 -14.80
C THR A 38 1.35 3.47 -14.26
N THR A 39 1.61 4.67 -14.78
CA THR A 39 2.63 5.60 -14.26
C THR A 39 2.35 6.00 -12.82
N TRP A 40 3.39 6.35 -12.06
CA TRP A 40 3.25 6.67 -10.64
C TRP A 40 2.26 7.81 -10.35
N PRO A 41 2.26 8.95 -11.09
CA PRO A 41 1.27 10.01 -10.86
C PRO A 41 -0.17 9.53 -11.07
N LYS A 42 -0.43 8.74 -12.13
CA LYS A 42 -1.75 8.17 -12.40
C LYS A 42 -2.15 7.11 -11.37
N ALA A 43 -1.18 6.39 -10.79
CA ALA A 43 -1.43 5.43 -9.73
C ALA A 43 -1.91 6.12 -8.44
N LEU A 44 -1.32 7.26 -8.08
CA LEU A 44 -1.79 8.09 -6.98
C LEU A 44 -3.22 8.62 -7.22
N GLU A 45 -3.51 9.10 -8.43
CA GLU A 45 -4.85 9.56 -8.81
C GLU A 45 -5.89 8.43 -8.75
N TRP A 46 -5.54 7.26 -9.28
CA TRP A 46 -6.40 6.07 -9.23
C TRP A 46 -6.66 5.64 -7.78
N ALA A 47 -5.65 5.59 -6.92
CA ALA A 47 -5.85 5.19 -5.53
C ALA A 47 -6.82 6.15 -4.81
N LYS A 48 -6.67 7.46 -5.04
CA LYS A 48 -7.58 8.48 -4.51
C LYS A 48 -9.01 8.34 -5.05
N SER A 49 -9.18 8.01 -6.32
CA SER A 49 -10.51 7.89 -6.92
C SER A 49 -11.34 6.74 -6.35
N ILE A 50 -10.69 5.73 -5.77
CA ILE A 50 -11.34 4.62 -5.05
C ILE A 50 -11.32 4.81 -3.53
N GLY A 51 -11.06 6.03 -3.05
CA GLY A 51 -11.11 6.38 -1.61
C GLY A 51 -9.91 5.90 -0.80
N GLY A 52 -8.79 5.60 -1.46
CA GLY A 52 -7.56 5.15 -0.82
C GLY A 52 -6.34 5.98 -1.19
N ASP A 53 -5.19 5.40 -0.93
CA ASP A 53 -3.86 5.90 -1.26
C ASP A 53 -2.96 4.70 -1.61
N LEU A 54 -1.85 4.92 -2.29
CA LEU A 54 -0.88 3.83 -2.47
C LEU A 54 -0.29 3.44 -1.10
N PRO A 55 0.07 2.16 -0.90
CA PRO A 55 0.77 1.75 0.30
C PRO A 55 2.10 2.49 0.46
N THR A 56 2.47 2.81 1.70
CA THR A 56 3.85 3.22 2.03
C THR A 56 4.81 2.06 1.83
N ARG A 57 6.12 2.31 1.82
CA ARG A 57 7.12 1.24 1.77
C ARG A 57 6.99 0.28 2.96
N ALA A 58 6.71 0.80 4.16
CA ALA A 58 6.50 -0.03 5.33
C ALA A 58 5.27 -0.93 5.17
N GLU A 59 4.18 -0.37 4.66
CA GLU A 59 2.95 -1.14 4.37
C GLU A 59 3.17 -2.18 3.28
N GLN A 60 3.91 -1.86 2.22
CA GLN A 60 4.27 -2.85 1.19
C GLN A 60 5.08 -4.01 1.76
N ALA A 61 6.03 -3.74 2.66
CA ALA A 61 6.81 -4.79 3.31
C ALA A 61 5.91 -5.72 4.12
N VAL A 62 4.95 -5.16 4.87
CA VAL A 62 3.95 -5.95 5.60
C VAL A 62 3.03 -6.73 4.66
N ALA A 63 2.58 -6.11 3.57
CA ALA A 63 1.76 -6.76 2.55
C ALA A 63 2.47 -7.95 1.91
N TYR A 64 3.76 -7.82 1.63
CA TYR A 64 4.57 -8.94 1.13
C TYR A 64 4.75 -10.05 2.16
N ALA A 65 4.89 -9.71 3.44
CA ALA A 65 5.05 -10.71 4.49
C ALA A 65 3.74 -11.49 4.77
N LYS A 66 2.58 -10.83 4.66
CA LYS A 66 1.30 -11.37 5.17
C LYS A 66 0.25 -11.66 4.11
N CYS A 67 0.28 -10.94 2.99
CA CYS A 67 -0.79 -10.94 1.99
C CYS A 67 -0.20 -11.10 0.58
N ARG A 68 0.94 -11.78 0.43
CA ARG A 68 1.65 -11.92 -0.86
C ARG A 68 0.78 -12.56 -1.94
N ASP A 69 -0.09 -13.48 -1.55
CA ASP A 69 -1.07 -14.16 -2.39
C ASP A 69 -2.09 -13.20 -3.03
N GLN A 70 -2.28 -12.01 -2.46
CA GLN A 70 -3.14 -10.95 -2.99
C GLN A 70 -2.47 -10.11 -4.09
N PHE A 71 -1.18 -10.36 -4.37
CA PHE A 71 -0.38 -9.58 -5.31
C PHE A 71 0.15 -10.45 -6.45
N GLN A 72 0.29 -9.83 -7.62
CA GLN A 72 1.00 -10.45 -8.73
C GLN A 72 2.51 -10.43 -8.47
N GLN A 73 3.25 -11.37 -9.04
CA GLN A 73 4.73 -11.40 -8.95
C GLN A 73 5.35 -10.30 -9.85
N ALA A 74 5.15 -9.05 -9.47
CA ALA A 74 5.53 -7.85 -10.21
C ALA A 74 5.96 -6.73 -9.25
N ALA A 75 6.46 -5.63 -9.80
CA ALA A 75 6.72 -4.42 -9.04
C ALA A 75 5.43 -3.62 -8.82
N TYR A 76 5.25 -3.11 -7.60
CA TYR A 76 4.15 -2.24 -7.22
C TYR A 76 4.66 -0.89 -6.72
N TRP A 77 4.05 0.19 -7.18
CA TRP A 77 4.31 1.56 -6.71
C TRP A 77 3.93 1.74 -5.23
N SER A 78 4.77 2.48 -4.49
CA SER A 78 4.40 3.05 -3.18
C SER A 78 3.91 4.49 -3.34
N ASN A 79 3.39 5.10 -2.27
CA ASN A 79 3.06 6.53 -2.26
C ASN A 79 4.29 7.45 -2.05
N GLU A 80 5.50 6.89 -1.93
CA GLU A 80 6.69 7.64 -1.55
C GLU A 80 7.53 8.07 -2.77
N PRO A 81 7.78 9.38 -2.98
CA PRO A 81 8.67 9.85 -4.04
C PRO A 81 10.15 9.53 -3.71
N ASP A 82 10.99 9.45 -4.74
CA ASP A 82 12.45 9.30 -4.63
C ASP A 82 13.21 10.41 -5.36
N GLY A 83 12.88 11.67 -5.03
CA GLY A 83 13.43 12.84 -5.72
C GLY A 83 12.75 13.13 -7.07
N SER A 84 13.39 13.97 -7.89
CA SER A 84 12.77 14.52 -9.10
C SER A 84 12.64 13.46 -10.19
N GLY A 85 11.41 13.00 -10.44
CA GLY A 85 11.08 12.05 -11.52
C GLY A 85 11.17 10.56 -11.14
N TRP A 86 11.33 10.25 -9.85
CA TRP A 86 11.43 8.87 -9.36
C TRP A 86 10.48 8.64 -8.20
N ALA A 87 10.09 7.38 -8.02
CA ALA A 87 9.27 6.94 -6.90
C ALA A 87 9.70 5.56 -6.43
N TRP A 88 9.41 5.26 -5.18
CA TRP A 88 9.68 3.95 -4.59
C TRP A 88 8.63 2.91 -5.00
N GLY A 89 9.04 1.65 -5.02
CA GLY A 89 8.16 0.51 -5.17
C GLY A 89 8.79 -0.76 -4.62
N GLN A 90 8.02 -1.83 -4.62
CA GLN A 90 8.44 -3.14 -4.12
C GLN A 90 8.13 -4.24 -5.13
N TYR A 91 9.09 -5.14 -5.31
CA TYR A 91 8.90 -6.37 -6.06
C TYR A 91 8.19 -7.41 -5.18
N PHE A 92 7.00 -7.83 -5.58
CA PHE A 92 6.27 -8.91 -4.89
C PHE A 92 6.75 -10.31 -5.30
N SER A 93 7.68 -10.41 -6.26
CA SER A 93 8.40 -11.66 -6.55
C SER A 93 9.47 -11.97 -5.51
N SER A 94 10.24 -10.97 -5.07
CA SER A 94 11.43 -11.14 -4.22
C SER A 94 11.42 -10.38 -2.88
N GLY A 95 10.49 -9.44 -2.70
CA GLY A 95 10.38 -8.60 -1.50
C GLY A 95 11.29 -7.37 -1.49
N GLY A 96 12.17 -7.22 -2.49
CA GLY A 96 13.09 -6.09 -2.60
C GLY A 96 12.38 -4.77 -2.94
N GLN A 97 12.84 -3.68 -2.33
CA GLN A 97 12.39 -2.33 -2.64
C GLN A 97 13.42 -1.59 -3.50
N THR A 98 12.95 -0.84 -4.49
CA THR A 98 13.78 -0.03 -5.38
C THR A 98 13.04 1.25 -5.75
N SER A 99 13.78 2.25 -6.22
CA SER A 99 13.17 3.34 -6.97
C SER A 99 13.11 3.03 -8.47
N GLY A 100 12.09 3.61 -9.12
CA GLY A 100 11.87 3.55 -10.55
C GLY A 100 11.47 4.93 -11.08
N ASN A 101 11.77 5.20 -12.36
CA ASN A 101 11.33 6.43 -12.99
C ASN A 101 9.79 6.50 -12.98
N HIS A 102 9.23 7.64 -12.59
CA HIS A 102 7.79 7.81 -12.40
C HIS A 102 6.96 7.63 -13.68
N THR A 103 7.60 7.62 -14.86
CA THR A 103 6.98 7.34 -16.15
C THR A 103 6.87 5.84 -16.47
N TYR A 104 7.48 4.96 -15.69
CA TYR A 104 7.32 3.51 -15.85
C TYR A 104 5.93 3.04 -15.43
N GLU A 105 5.44 2.00 -16.08
CA GLU A 105 4.15 1.39 -15.75
C GLU A 105 4.33 0.18 -14.83
N LEU A 106 4.36 0.46 -13.52
CA LEU A 106 4.31 -0.57 -12.48
C LEU A 106 2.87 -0.79 -12.05
N ARG A 107 2.64 -1.88 -11.30
CA ARG A 107 1.33 -2.15 -10.75
C ARG A 107 1.07 -1.24 -9.54
N ALA A 108 -0.19 -1.10 -9.15
CA ALA A 108 -0.59 -0.32 -7.99
C ALA A 108 -1.74 -1.03 -7.27
N ARG A 109 -1.65 -1.04 -5.94
CA ARG A 109 -2.76 -1.36 -5.02
C ARG A 109 -3.08 -0.10 -4.24
N ALA A 110 -4.26 -0.04 -3.64
CA ALA A 110 -4.64 1.03 -2.74
C ALA A 110 -4.90 0.49 -1.33
N VAL A 111 -4.65 1.34 -0.34
CA VAL A 111 -5.04 1.14 1.05
C VAL A 111 -5.90 2.30 1.52
N ARG A 112 -6.80 2.05 2.46
CA ARG A 112 -7.40 3.10 3.29
C ARG A 112 -6.85 3.01 4.71
N ARG A 113 -6.76 4.17 5.37
CA ARG A 113 -6.21 4.29 6.72
C ARG A 113 -7.26 4.85 7.67
N LEU A 114 -7.31 4.32 8.88
CA LEU A 114 -8.21 4.78 9.94
C LEU A 114 -7.39 4.96 11.22
N THR A 115 -7.29 6.20 11.69
CA THR A 115 -6.59 6.54 12.94
C THR A 115 -7.60 6.63 14.08
N VAL A 116 -7.28 6.00 15.21
CA VAL A 116 -8.08 5.96 16.45
C VAL A 116 -7.26 6.32 17.67
#